data_AF-A0A949SY07-F1
#
_entry.id   AF-A0A949SY07-F1
#
_cell.length_a   1.000
_cell.length_b   1.000
_cell.length_c   1.000
_cell.angle_alpha   90.00
_cell.angle_beta   90.00
_cell.angle_gamma   90.00
#
_symmetry.space_group_name_H-M   'P 1'
#
loop_
_entity.id
_entity.type
_entity.pdbx_description
1 polymer ?
#
loop_
_entity_poly.entity_id
_entity_poly.type
_entity_poly.pdbx_seq_one_letter_code
_entity_poly.pdbx_strand_id
1 'polypeptide(L)'
;MVLLEDGVAFKGGITVSSHDQAGELLYRRMFHSNGQDAVSVQSLPKGANLEVFAHATVLGYPAQSVTVEASTIVRDQTVIVTLRKDPGNQNGAVEIDFNGYPPKGQRIAITAKGQNLEVDGGSHGSRTGAIWRSGPIAPGEYVLRIIGDTLWESEPFIVEAQRATRLTPDPYQPATVTATIVNEQGHPISVPGAKRGAVLSRFDQSCLPDWISASDQPGMLALADAGGRARLTGVRPGLRRFVVDAPHHEPCYFELVLMPGETRDLGLVKLRPAAGKIIVRLTGMREGMTYIVHVGQPRGAAVRMELSVTTREVVFERLPLRTYLVAVAPGESGGRPVSAQAALTELESEAVVEFDVSGLEPAKRR
;
A
#
# COMPACT_ATOMS: atom_id res chain seq x y z
N MET A 1 -9.53 3.54 -38.03
CA MET A 1 -9.77 4.85 -37.39
C MET A 1 -10.67 4.63 -36.18
N VAL A 2 -10.33 5.20 -35.02
CA VAL A 2 -11.18 5.16 -33.83
C VAL A 2 -11.63 6.58 -33.54
N LEU A 3 -12.94 6.79 -33.41
CA LEU A 3 -13.55 8.10 -33.14
C LEU A 3 -14.31 8.04 -31.82
N LEU A 4 -14.40 9.17 -31.13
CA LEU A 4 -15.34 9.35 -30.03
C LEU A 4 -16.64 9.92 -30.58
N GLU A 5 -17.79 9.47 -30.08
CA GLU A 5 -19.09 9.92 -30.61
C GLU A 5 -19.34 11.43 -30.49
N ASP A 6 -18.66 12.11 -29.57
CA ASP A 6 -18.75 13.56 -29.37
C ASP A 6 -17.79 14.36 -30.27
N GLY A 7 -17.07 13.68 -31.17
CA GLY A 7 -16.14 14.29 -32.11
C GLY A 7 -14.79 14.69 -31.49
N VAL A 8 -14.57 14.43 -30.20
CA VAL A 8 -13.26 14.66 -29.57
C VAL A 8 -12.24 13.66 -30.15
N ALA A 9 -11.03 14.14 -30.42
CA ALA A 9 -9.96 13.30 -30.95
C ALA A 9 -9.64 12.14 -30.00
N PHE A 10 -9.63 10.91 -30.52
CA PHE A 10 -9.32 9.73 -29.74
C PHE A 10 -7.87 9.77 -29.24
N LYS A 11 -7.69 9.57 -27.93
CA LYS A 11 -6.40 9.34 -27.28
C LYS A 11 -6.53 8.09 -26.43
N GLY A 12 -5.63 7.12 -26.60
CA GLY A 12 -5.73 5.86 -25.88
C GLY A 12 -5.04 4.67 -26.53
N GLY A 13 -5.30 3.50 -25.96
CA GLY A 13 -4.79 2.22 -26.45
C GLY A 13 -5.79 1.55 -27.39
N ILE A 14 -5.28 0.94 -28.46
CA ILE A 14 -6.06 0.13 -29.39
C ILE A 14 -5.40 -1.24 -29.48
N THR A 15 -6.13 -2.29 -29.18
CA THR A 15 -5.73 -3.67 -29.44
C THR A 15 -6.57 -4.21 -30.58
N VAL A 16 -5.91 -4.73 -31.61
CA VAL A 16 -6.56 -5.45 -32.70
C VAL A 16 -6.16 -6.91 -32.59
N SER A 17 -7.13 -7.78 -32.36
CA SER A 17 -6.95 -9.22 -32.27
C SER A 17 -7.80 -9.96 -33.28
N SER A 18 -7.42 -11.21 -33.55
CA SER A 18 -8.22 -12.15 -34.33
C SER A 18 -8.07 -13.52 -33.71
N HIS A 19 -9.16 -14.27 -33.68
CA HIS A 19 -9.23 -15.61 -33.11
C HIS A 19 -9.76 -16.60 -34.15
N ASP A 20 -9.40 -17.86 -34.05
CA ASP A 20 -9.99 -18.93 -34.85
C ASP A 20 -11.34 -19.40 -34.27
N GLN A 21 -11.95 -20.41 -34.90
CA GLN A 21 -13.24 -20.97 -34.45
C GLN A 21 -13.17 -21.68 -33.08
N ALA A 22 -11.98 -22.09 -32.64
CA ALA A 22 -11.75 -22.66 -31.32
C ALA A 22 -11.42 -21.59 -30.25
N GLY A 23 -11.30 -20.32 -30.65
CA GLY A 23 -10.94 -19.20 -29.78
C GLY A 23 -9.43 -18.96 -29.64
N GLU A 24 -8.59 -19.70 -30.36
CA GLU A 24 -7.14 -19.53 -30.35
C GLU A 24 -6.72 -18.23 -31.04
N LEU A 25 -5.72 -17.55 -30.48
CA LEU A 25 -5.29 -16.22 -30.94
C LEU A 25 -4.45 -16.36 -32.22
N LEU A 26 -5.01 -15.91 -33.36
CA LEU A 26 -4.32 -15.91 -34.66
C LEU A 26 -3.49 -14.65 -34.89
N TYR A 27 -3.92 -13.53 -34.31
CA TYR A 27 -3.28 -12.24 -34.51
C TYR A 27 -3.51 -11.35 -33.30
N ARG A 28 -2.50 -10.59 -32.91
CA ARG A 28 -2.65 -9.48 -31.96
C ARG A 28 -1.65 -8.39 -32.25
N ARG A 29 -2.12 -7.15 -32.32
CA ARG A 29 -1.27 -5.97 -32.25
C ARG A 29 -1.86 -4.92 -31.33
N MET A 30 -0.97 -4.21 -30.66
CA MET A 30 -1.30 -3.11 -29.78
C MET A 30 -0.72 -1.82 -30.35
N PHE A 31 -1.54 -0.77 -30.33
CA PHE A 31 -1.23 0.56 -30.80
C PHE A 31 -1.54 1.57 -29.70
N HIS A 32 -0.78 2.65 -29.66
CA HIS A 32 -1.07 3.80 -28.81
C HIS A 32 -1.34 4.99 -29.72
N SER A 33 -2.59 5.47 -29.75
CA SER A 33 -2.91 6.70 -30.46
C SER A 33 -2.80 7.87 -29.51
N ASN A 34 -1.87 8.79 -29.81
CA ASN A 34 -1.74 10.08 -29.13
C ASN A 34 -2.47 11.18 -29.92
N GLY A 35 -3.69 10.91 -30.41
CA GLY A 35 -4.43 11.82 -31.29
C GLY A 35 -4.10 11.63 -32.77
N GLN A 36 -3.62 10.45 -33.16
CA GLN A 36 -3.54 10.07 -34.57
C GLN A 36 -4.93 9.60 -35.03
N ASP A 37 -5.33 10.05 -36.22
CA ASP A 37 -6.66 9.77 -36.78
C ASP A 37 -6.84 8.29 -37.12
N ALA A 38 -5.77 7.58 -37.44
CA ALA A 38 -5.83 6.16 -37.77
C ALA A 38 -4.54 5.40 -37.41
N VAL A 39 -4.72 4.11 -37.13
CA VAL A 39 -3.61 3.14 -37.01
C VAL A 39 -3.63 2.22 -38.22
N SER A 40 -2.46 1.94 -38.80
CA SER A 40 -2.34 0.99 -39.91
C SER A 40 -2.14 -0.41 -39.38
N VAL A 41 -2.99 -1.33 -39.82
CA VAL A 41 -2.90 -2.76 -39.50
C VAL A 41 -2.51 -3.51 -40.77
N GLN A 42 -1.48 -4.36 -40.68
CA GLN A 42 -0.97 -5.13 -41.82
C GLN A 42 -0.86 -6.61 -41.44
N SER A 43 -0.79 -7.45 -42.47
CA SER A 43 -0.63 -8.91 -42.35
C SER A 43 -1.76 -9.58 -41.56
N LEU A 44 -3.00 -9.21 -41.87
CA LEU A 44 -4.19 -9.77 -41.23
C LEU A 44 -4.44 -11.22 -41.70
N PRO A 45 -4.87 -12.13 -40.81
CA PRO A 45 -5.29 -13.47 -41.18
C PRO A 45 -6.45 -13.43 -42.17
N LYS A 46 -6.41 -14.26 -43.22
CA LYS A 46 -7.45 -14.29 -44.24
C LYS A 46 -8.73 -14.93 -43.70
N GLY A 47 -9.86 -14.23 -43.85
CA GLY A 47 -11.19 -14.79 -43.55
C GLY A 47 -11.53 -14.87 -42.06
N ALA A 48 -10.74 -14.25 -41.17
CA ALA A 48 -11.02 -14.19 -39.75
C ALA A 48 -11.59 -12.83 -39.34
N ASN A 49 -12.52 -12.83 -38.38
CA ASN A 49 -13.05 -11.61 -37.80
C ASN A 49 -11.95 -10.90 -37.00
N LEU A 50 -12.00 -9.58 -36.96
CA LEU A 50 -11.14 -8.78 -36.10
C LEU A 50 -11.92 -8.28 -34.92
N GLU A 51 -11.36 -8.45 -33.73
CA GLU A 51 -11.81 -7.77 -32.55
C GLU A 51 -10.96 -6.51 -32.34
N VAL A 52 -11.61 -5.35 -32.31
CA VAL A 52 -10.98 -4.07 -32.00
C VAL A 52 -11.39 -3.67 -30.60
N PHE A 53 -10.49 -3.90 -29.64
CA PHE A 53 -10.63 -3.43 -28.28
C PHE A 53 -9.96 -2.07 -28.13
N ALA A 54 -10.73 -1.03 -27.81
CA ALA A 54 -10.23 0.32 -27.65
C ALA A 54 -10.51 0.85 -26.24
N HIS A 55 -9.49 1.45 -25.63
CA HIS A 55 -9.58 2.11 -24.33
C HIS A 55 -9.18 3.59 -24.49
N ALA A 56 -10.14 4.48 -24.37
CA ALA A 56 -9.94 5.93 -24.42
C ALA A 56 -9.46 6.46 -23.06
N THR A 57 -8.56 7.45 -23.07
CA THR A 57 -8.18 8.22 -21.87
C THR A 57 -9.14 9.38 -21.58
N VAL A 58 -10.18 9.55 -22.41
CA VAL A 58 -11.21 10.59 -22.28
C VAL A 58 -12.32 10.10 -21.36
N LEU A 59 -12.75 10.93 -20.41
CA LEU A 59 -13.78 10.55 -19.43
C LEU A 59 -15.14 10.33 -20.09
N GLY A 60 -15.89 9.39 -19.53
CA GLY A 60 -17.19 8.97 -20.05
C GLY A 60 -17.12 7.92 -21.16
N TYR A 61 -15.94 7.56 -21.64
CA TYR A 61 -15.76 6.52 -22.66
C TYR A 61 -15.18 5.25 -22.02
N PRO A 62 -16.02 4.23 -21.69
CA PRO A 62 -15.49 2.96 -21.21
C PRO A 62 -14.72 2.24 -22.33
N ALA A 63 -13.90 1.26 -21.94
CA ALA A 63 -13.29 0.36 -22.91
C ALA A 63 -14.39 -0.39 -23.67
N GLN A 64 -14.29 -0.41 -25.00
CA GLN A 64 -15.28 -1.05 -25.86
C GLN A 64 -14.58 -2.01 -26.81
N SER A 65 -15.20 -3.16 -27.01
CA SER A 65 -14.82 -4.12 -28.03
C SER A 65 -15.78 -4.05 -29.21
N VAL A 66 -15.25 -3.95 -30.42
CA VAL A 66 -16.02 -3.92 -31.66
C VAL A 66 -15.50 -5.00 -32.59
N THR A 67 -16.40 -5.90 -32.99
CA THR A 67 -16.09 -6.92 -33.98
C THR A 67 -16.25 -6.34 -35.39
N VAL A 68 -15.20 -6.49 -36.19
CA VAL A 68 -15.18 -6.21 -37.62
C VAL A 68 -15.25 -7.54 -38.34
N GLU A 69 -16.37 -7.78 -39.01
CA GLU A 69 -16.62 -9.02 -39.74
C GLU A 69 -15.63 -9.19 -40.90
N ALA A 70 -15.13 -10.40 -41.09
CA ALA A 70 -14.12 -10.73 -42.10
C ALA A 70 -14.54 -10.31 -43.52
N SER A 71 -15.84 -10.40 -43.81
CA SER A 71 -16.42 -10.02 -45.11
C SER A 71 -16.33 -8.51 -45.41
N THR A 72 -16.15 -7.68 -44.39
CA THR A 72 -16.06 -6.22 -44.50
C THR A 72 -14.63 -5.69 -44.59
N ILE A 73 -13.63 -6.59 -44.49
CA ILE A 73 -12.22 -6.22 -44.48
C ILE A 73 -11.70 -6.24 -45.92
N VAL A 74 -11.59 -5.06 -46.52
CA VAL A 74 -11.00 -4.88 -47.86
C VAL A 74 -9.64 -4.21 -47.74
N ARG A 75 -8.73 -4.54 -48.66
CA ARG A 75 -7.40 -3.91 -48.74
C ARG A 75 -7.54 -2.40 -48.89
N ASP A 76 -6.68 -1.66 -48.19
CA ASP A 76 -6.60 -0.19 -48.19
C ASP A 76 -7.87 0.54 -47.72
N GLN A 77 -8.81 -0.19 -47.10
CA GLN A 77 -10.01 0.40 -46.51
C GLN A 77 -9.74 0.92 -45.09
N THR A 78 -10.31 2.08 -44.77
CA THR A 78 -10.39 2.56 -43.39
C THR A 78 -11.66 2.04 -42.74
N VAL A 79 -11.51 1.18 -41.73
CA VAL A 79 -12.61 0.83 -40.83
C VAL A 79 -12.74 1.90 -39.75
N ILE A 80 -13.96 2.38 -39.53
CA ILE A 80 -14.29 3.38 -38.51
C ILE A 80 -14.93 2.66 -37.33
N VAL A 81 -14.31 2.80 -36.16
CA VAL A 81 -14.84 2.33 -34.88
C VAL A 81 -15.21 3.56 -34.06
N THR A 82 -16.50 3.76 -33.80
CA THR A 82 -16.97 4.87 -32.97
C THR A 82 -17.22 4.37 -31.55
N LEU A 83 -16.47 4.89 -30.58
CA LEU A 83 -16.69 4.63 -29.17
C LEU A 83 -17.84 5.51 -28.68
N ARG A 84 -18.77 4.89 -27.97
CA ARG A 84 -19.91 5.59 -27.38
C ARG A 84 -19.59 6.08 -25.98
N LYS A 85 -20.13 7.23 -25.61
CA LYS A 85 -20.07 7.70 -24.24
C LYS A 85 -21.10 6.88 -23.47
N ASP A 86 -20.69 6.39 -22.31
CA ASP A 86 -21.60 5.75 -21.39
C ASP A 86 -21.95 6.76 -20.29
N PRO A 87 -23.17 7.32 -20.27
CA PRO A 87 -23.59 8.23 -19.21
C PRO A 87 -23.70 7.53 -17.83
N GLY A 88 -23.78 6.20 -17.81
CA GLY A 88 -23.69 5.38 -16.59
C GLY A 88 -22.26 5.17 -16.10
N ASN A 89 -21.25 5.40 -16.95
CA ASN A 89 -19.85 5.40 -16.52
C ASN A 89 -19.62 6.64 -15.67
N GLN A 90 -19.46 6.48 -14.37
CA GLN A 90 -19.26 7.59 -13.44
C GLN A 90 -17.78 7.85 -13.15
N ASN A 91 -16.85 7.29 -13.91
CA ASN A 91 -15.42 7.44 -13.58
C ASN A 91 -14.94 8.90 -13.71
N GLY A 92 -14.04 9.30 -12.82
CA GLY A 92 -13.26 10.53 -12.89
C GLY A 92 -11.80 10.25 -13.28
N ALA A 93 -10.94 11.26 -13.18
CA ALA A 93 -9.50 11.12 -13.38
C ALA A 93 -8.72 12.05 -12.44
N VAL A 94 -7.41 11.88 -12.40
CA VAL A 94 -6.47 12.77 -11.71
C VAL A 94 -5.49 13.34 -12.72
N GLU A 95 -5.20 14.63 -12.59
CA GLU A 95 -4.16 15.31 -13.34
C GLU A 95 -3.09 15.83 -12.38
N ILE A 96 -1.83 15.64 -12.72
CA ILE A 96 -0.69 16.16 -11.99
C ILE A 96 0.04 17.14 -12.89
N ASP A 97 0.27 18.34 -12.37
CA ASP A 97 1.15 19.32 -13.01
C ASP A 97 2.60 19.10 -12.54
N PHE A 98 3.41 18.49 -13.39
CA PHE A 98 4.84 18.24 -13.18
C PHE A 98 5.72 19.49 -13.47
N ASN A 99 5.16 20.68 -13.65
CA ASN A 99 5.98 21.89 -13.71
C ASN A 99 6.86 22.01 -12.45
N GLY A 100 8.19 22.01 -12.64
CA GLY A 100 9.18 22.03 -11.55
C GLY A 100 9.68 20.66 -11.09
N TYR A 101 9.18 19.56 -11.66
CA TYR A 101 9.73 18.22 -11.40
C TYR A 101 10.91 17.87 -12.32
N PRO A 102 11.90 17.11 -11.83
CA PRO A 102 12.93 16.54 -12.69
C PRO A 102 12.30 15.62 -13.74
N PRO A 103 12.69 15.69 -15.02
CA PRO A 103 11.92 15.10 -16.12
C PRO A 103 11.97 13.56 -16.26
N LYS A 104 12.49 12.82 -15.28
CA LYS A 104 12.71 11.36 -15.44
C LYS A 104 12.55 10.57 -14.14
N GLY A 105 11.95 9.38 -14.30
CA GLY A 105 12.07 8.28 -13.35
C GLY A 105 11.04 8.27 -12.23
N GLN A 106 10.03 9.15 -12.27
CA GLN A 106 8.97 9.13 -11.27
C GLN A 106 7.95 8.04 -11.57
N ARG A 107 7.73 7.16 -10.60
CA ARG A 107 6.53 6.34 -10.49
C ARG A 107 5.43 7.15 -9.83
N ILE A 108 4.23 7.06 -10.37
CA ILE A 108 3.01 7.65 -9.82
C ILE A 108 2.14 6.50 -9.35
N ALA A 109 1.64 6.56 -8.12
CA ALA A 109 0.74 5.56 -7.56
C ALA A 109 -0.48 6.25 -6.94
N ILE A 110 -1.67 5.82 -7.36
CA ILE A 110 -2.94 6.27 -6.80
C ILE A 110 -3.52 5.13 -5.97
N THR A 111 -3.87 5.42 -4.72
CA THR A 111 -4.39 4.43 -3.78
C THR A 111 -5.73 4.91 -3.24
N ALA A 112 -6.76 4.06 -3.31
CA ALA A 112 -8.04 4.35 -2.67
C ALA A 112 -7.86 4.41 -1.16
N LYS A 113 -8.48 5.40 -0.51
CA LYS A 113 -8.47 5.48 0.95
C LYS A 113 -9.22 4.27 1.51
N GLY A 114 -8.54 3.47 2.31
CA GLY A 114 -9.05 2.21 2.87
C GLY A 114 -8.42 0.96 2.27
N GLN A 115 -7.63 1.07 1.19
CA GLN A 115 -7.16 -0.08 0.42
C GLN A 115 -5.66 -0.03 0.15
N ASN A 116 -4.95 -1.16 0.29
CA ASN A 116 -3.52 -1.24 -0.06
C ASN A 116 -3.25 -1.43 -1.55
N LEU A 117 -4.29 -1.57 -2.37
CA LEU A 117 -4.12 -1.82 -3.78
C LEU A 117 -4.02 -0.49 -4.52
N GLU A 118 -2.99 -0.37 -5.35
CA GLU A 118 -2.90 0.69 -6.35
C GLU A 118 -4.07 0.53 -7.32
N VAL A 119 -4.92 1.56 -7.41
CA VAL A 119 -6.08 1.53 -8.31
C VAL A 119 -5.70 1.99 -9.72
N ASP A 120 -4.67 2.80 -9.82
CA ASP A 120 -4.06 3.25 -11.07
C ASP A 120 -2.69 3.87 -10.78
N GLY A 121 -1.85 3.92 -11.80
CA GLY A 121 -0.52 4.50 -11.70
C GLY A 121 0.21 4.48 -13.02
N GLY A 122 1.43 4.98 -13.00
CA GLY A 122 2.22 5.10 -14.21
C GLY A 122 3.64 5.50 -13.94
N SER A 123 4.42 5.60 -15.00
CA SER A 123 5.75 6.20 -14.95
C SER A 123 5.75 7.48 -15.75
N HIS A 124 6.23 8.57 -15.17
CA HIS A 124 6.58 9.76 -15.93
C HIS A 124 7.93 9.51 -16.62
N GLY A 125 7.86 8.87 -17.78
CA GLY A 125 9.00 8.57 -18.64
C GLY A 125 8.74 9.07 -20.06
N SER A 126 9.49 10.10 -20.47
CA SER A 126 9.63 10.61 -21.85
C SER A 126 8.51 11.50 -22.45
N ARG A 127 7.44 11.85 -21.73
CA ARG A 127 6.40 12.73 -22.29
C ARG A 127 6.74 14.20 -22.02
N THR A 128 6.93 14.96 -23.09
CA THR A 128 7.18 16.42 -23.15
C THR A 128 6.00 17.28 -22.64
N GLY A 129 5.06 16.70 -21.89
CA GLY A 129 3.91 17.41 -21.33
C GLY A 129 4.12 17.68 -19.85
N ALA A 130 3.95 18.94 -19.44
CA ALA A 130 3.92 19.33 -18.03
C ALA A 130 2.81 18.63 -17.24
N ILE A 131 1.77 18.11 -17.90
CA ILE A 131 0.62 17.49 -17.23
C ILE A 131 0.62 15.98 -17.50
N TRP A 132 0.64 15.20 -16.43
CA TRP A 132 0.29 13.79 -16.46
C TRP A 132 -1.18 13.63 -16.10
N ARG A 133 -1.83 12.62 -16.66
CA ARG A 133 -3.22 12.28 -16.37
C ARG A 133 -3.35 10.77 -16.16
N SER A 134 -4.11 10.38 -15.14
CA SER A 134 -4.47 8.99 -14.88
C SER A 134 -5.39 8.43 -15.95
N GLY A 135 -5.58 7.11 -15.97
CA GLY A 135 -6.73 6.49 -16.59
C GLY A 135 -8.03 6.84 -15.84
N PRO A 136 -9.20 6.41 -16.38
CA PRO A 136 -10.47 6.54 -15.67
C PRO A 136 -10.46 5.73 -14.38
N ILE A 137 -10.78 6.37 -13.26
CA ILE A 137 -10.91 5.74 -11.95
C ILE A 137 -12.28 6.05 -11.35
N ALA A 138 -12.80 5.14 -10.50
CA ALA A 138 -14.10 5.34 -9.87
C ALA A 138 -14.11 6.61 -8.99
N PRO A 139 -15.28 7.24 -8.76
CA PRO A 139 -15.40 8.30 -7.77
C PRO A 139 -15.12 7.77 -6.36
N GLY A 140 -14.49 8.60 -5.53
CA GLY A 140 -14.11 8.21 -4.18
C GLY A 140 -13.01 9.09 -3.59
N GLU A 141 -12.55 8.71 -2.40
CA GLU A 141 -11.45 9.39 -1.72
C GLU A 141 -10.13 8.63 -1.95
N TYR A 142 -9.08 9.35 -2.32
CA TYR A 142 -7.80 8.80 -2.76
C TYR A 142 -6.61 9.54 -2.15
N VAL A 143 -5.44 8.89 -2.17
CA VAL A 143 -4.13 9.50 -1.93
C VAL A 143 -3.25 9.22 -3.14
N LEU A 144 -2.47 10.20 -3.55
CA LEU A 144 -1.55 10.10 -4.68
C LEU A 144 -0.11 10.25 -4.20
N ARG A 145 0.77 9.40 -4.72
CA ARG A 145 2.20 9.38 -4.43
C ARG A 145 3.01 9.53 -5.71
N ILE A 146 4.06 10.35 -5.63
CA ILE A 146 5.11 10.44 -6.64
C ILE A 146 6.40 9.91 -6.01
N ILE A 147 6.99 8.89 -6.63
CA ILE A 147 8.13 8.13 -6.12
C ILE A 147 9.26 8.15 -7.14
N GLY A 148 10.43 8.66 -6.77
CA GLY A 148 11.64 8.70 -7.60
C GLY A 148 12.78 9.37 -6.83
N ASP A 149 13.66 10.08 -7.53
CA ASP A 149 14.73 10.90 -6.91
C ASP A 149 14.17 11.99 -5.98
N THR A 150 12.93 12.41 -6.24
CA THR A 150 12.12 13.27 -5.37
C THR A 150 10.85 12.51 -4.98
N LEU A 151 10.36 12.76 -3.76
CA LEU A 151 9.09 12.21 -3.29
C LEU A 151 8.05 13.30 -3.13
N TRP A 152 6.78 12.91 -3.26
CA TRP A 152 5.64 13.71 -2.82
C TRP A 152 4.46 12.79 -2.52
N GLU A 153 3.65 13.18 -1.54
CA GLU A 153 2.39 12.54 -1.19
C GLU A 153 1.35 13.66 -1.01
N SER A 154 0.17 13.47 -1.58
CA SER A 154 -0.95 14.38 -1.42
C SER A 154 -1.64 14.16 -0.08
N GLU A 155 -2.31 15.20 0.43
CA GLU A 155 -3.42 14.98 1.37
C GLU A 155 -4.52 14.15 0.69
N PRO A 156 -5.42 13.50 1.46
CA PRO A 156 -6.58 12.83 0.89
C PRO A 156 -7.41 13.80 0.02
N PHE A 157 -7.80 13.35 -1.16
CA PHE A 157 -8.60 14.14 -2.10
C PHE A 157 -9.75 13.31 -2.68
N ILE A 158 -10.77 14.00 -3.18
CA ILE A 158 -11.96 13.36 -3.77
C ILE A 158 -11.83 13.39 -5.28
N VAL A 159 -12.04 12.24 -5.91
CA VAL A 159 -12.29 12.12 -7.34
C VAL A 159 -13.79 12.17 -7.56
N GLU A 160 -14.24 13.19 -8.29
CA GLU A 160 -15.63 13.35 -8.67
C GLU A 160 -15.94 12.65 -9.99
N ALA A 161 -17.19 12.22 -10.16
CA ALA A 161 -17.63 11.59 -11.39
C ALA A 161 -17.47 12.53 -12.59
N GLN A 162 -16.99 11.98 -13.71
CA GLN A 162 -16.84 12.71 -14.98
C GLN A 162 -15.94 13.96 -14.92
N ARG A 163 -15.13 14.11 -13.86
CA ARG A 163 -14.24 15.25 -13.67
C ARG A 163 -12.79 14.81 -13.49
N ALA A 164 -11.86 15.63 -13.96
CA ALA A 164 -10.46 15.53 -13.61
C ALA A 164 -10.17 16.36 -12.35
N THR A 165 -9.61 15.72 -11.33
CA THR A 165 -9.09 16.39 -10.14
C THR A 165 -7.65 16.77 -10.41
N ARG A 166 -7.33 18.07 -10.40
CA ARG A 166 -5.97 18.54 -10.66
C ARG A 166 -5.24 18.76 -9.34
N LEU A 167 -4.04 18.18 -9.24
CA LEU A 167 -3.15 18.32 -8.10
C LEU A 167 -1.88 19.07 -8.53
N THR A 168 -1.44 19.97 -7.65
CA THR A 168 -0.14 20.63 -7.78
C THR A 168 0.82 19.99 -6.78
N PRO A 169 1.77 19.19 -7.26
CA PRO A 169 2.69 18.47 -6.40
C PRO A 169 3.79 19.39 -5.80
N ASP A 170 4.25 19.05 -4.60
CA ASP A 170 5.31 19.75 -3.85
C ASP A 170 6.50 18.78 -3.63
N PRO A 171 7.39 18.62 -4.62
CA PRO A 171 8.47 17.65 -4.55
C PRO A 171 9.47 18.02 -3.47
N TYR A 172 9.91 17.02 -2.73
CA TYR A 172 11.07 17.15 -1.86
C TYR A 172 12.13 16.11 -2.19
N GLN A 173 13.39 16.49 -2.01
CA GLN A 173 14.49 15.52 -1.97
C GLN A 173 14.44 14.78 -0.63
N PRO A 174 14.20 13.46 -0.62
CA PRO A 174 14.08 12.73 0.62
C PRO A 174 15.40 12.66 1.37
N ALA A 175 15.33 12.75 2.69
CA ALA A 175 16.44 12.44 3.58
C ALA A 175 16.50 10.93 3.87
N THR A 176 17.65 10.49 4.36
CA THR A 176 17.92 9.14 4.85
C THR A 176 18.34 9.22 6.31
N VAL A 177 17.82 8.33 7.16
CA VAL A 177 18.30 8.15 8.53
C VAL A 177 18.88 6.75 8.70
N THR A 178 20.06 6.65 9.29
CA THR A 178 20.71 5.38 9.60
C THR A 178 20.92 5.20 11.10
N ALA A 179 20.95 3.95 11.54
CA ALA A 179 21.33 3.58 12.89
C ALA A 179 21.96 2.18 12.90
N THR A 180 22.85 1.93 13.86
CA THR A 180 23.30 0.58 14.23
C THR A 180 22.67 0.23 15.58
N ILE A 181 21.72 -0.70 15.56
CA ILE A 181 20.90 -1.08 16.71
C ILE A 181 21.55 -2.26 17.42
N VAL A 182 21.85 -2.08 18.70
CA VAL A 182 22.53 -3.07 19.53
C VAL A 182 21.85 -3.19 20.89
N ASN A 183 22.08 -4.29 21.59
CA ASN A 183 21.70 -4.43 23.00
C ASN A 183 22.70 -3.68 23.91
N GLU A 184 22.46 -3.70 25.22
CA GLU A 184 23.34 -3.06 26.20
C GLU A 184 24.78 -3.58 26.15
N GLN A 185 24.96 -4.86 25.82
CA GLN A 185 26.28 -5.50 25.66
C GLN A 185 26.99 -5.12 24.35
N GLY A 186 26.32 -4.35 23.47
CA GLY A 186 26.86 -3.93 22.19
C GLY A 186 26.74 -4.97 21.07
N HIS A 187 26.03 -6.08 21.30
CA HIS A 187 25.75 -7.05 20.26
C HIS A 187 24.61 -6.55 19.36
N PRO A 188 24.75 -6.67 18.03
CA PRO A 188 23.69 -6.34 17.09
C PRO A 188 22.38 -7.04 17.44
N ILE A 189 21.29 -6.27 17.47
CA ILE A 189 19.95 -6.85 17.56
C ILE A 189 19.46 -7.06 16.13
N SER A 190 19.56 -8.31 15.66
CA SER A 190 19.01 -8.73 14.38
C SER A 190 18.12 -9.96 14.56
N VAL A 191 17.11 -10.08 13.71
CA VAL A 191 16.30 -11.30 13.62
C VAL A 191 16.23 -11.70 12.14
N PRO A 192 17.19 -12.51 11.66
CA PRO A 192 17.20 -12.96 10.27
C PRO A 192 15.87 -13.64 9.91
N GLY A 193 15.20 -13.18 8.85
CA GLY A 193 13.99 -13.82 8.31
C GLY A 193 12.67 -13.52 9.04
N ALA A 194 12.66 -12.71 10.10
CA ALA A 194 11.43 -12.35 10.79
C ALA A 194 10.83 -11.04 10.25
N LYS A 195 9.51 -10.99 10.06
CA LYS A 195 8.73 -9.76 9.83
C LYS A 195 8.75 -8.77 11.02
N ARG A 196 9.56 -9.03 12.06
CA ARG A 196 9.50 -8.42 13.39
C ARG A 196 10.90 -8.31 14.04
N GLY A 197 11.88 -7.81 13.29
CA GLY A 197 13.23 -7.51 13.81
C GLY A 197 13.31 -6.15 14.50
N ALA A 198 14.52 -5.72 14.86
CA ALA A 198 14.75 -4.33 15.27
C ALA A 198 14.43 -3.38 14.11
N VAL A 199 13.83 -2.24 14.41
CA VAL A 199 13.35 -1.28 13.42
C VAL A 199 13.77 0.13 13.76
N LEU A 200 14.08 0.90 12.72
CA LEU A 200 14.09 2.35 12.75
C LEU A 200 12.84 2.81 12.00
N SER A 201 11.95 3.54 12.67
CA SER A 201 10.71 4.02 12.06
C SER A 201 10.40 5.45 12.49
N ARG A 202 9.54 6.14 11.75
CA ARG A 202 8.99 7.40 12.21
C ARG A 202 8.06 7.16 13.40
N PHE A 203 8.14 8.02 14.41
CA PHE A 203 7.32 7.93 15.62
C PHE A 203 5.94 8.58 15.45
N ASP A 204 5.77 9.49 14.48
CA ASP A 204 4.51 10.17 14.21
C ASP A 204 3.44 9.26 13.53
N GLN A 205 3.48 7.96 13.83
CA GLN A 205 2.64 6.86 13.34
C GLN A 205 1.13 7.14 13.39
N SER A 206 0.70 8.18 14.10
CA SER A 206 -0.67 8.69 14.14
C SER A 206 -1.28 9.05 12.77
N CYS A 207 -0.51 9.11 11.69
CA CYS A 207 -1.01 9.49 10.37
C CYS A 207 -1.21 8.34 9.38
N LEU A 208 -0.85 7.09 9.70
CA LEU A 208 -1.18 5.95 8.83
C LEU A 208 -2.42 5.23 9.32
N PRO A 209 -3.49 5.17 8.50
CA PRO A 209 -4.62 4.30 8.78
C PRO A 209 -4.19 2.83 8.94
N ASP A 210 -4.83 2.09 9.84
CA ASP A 210 -4.53 0.69 10.22
C ASP A 210 -4.38 -0.31 9.04
N TRP A 211 -4.88 0.04 7.86
CA TRP A 211 -4.80 -0.80 6.67
C TRP A 211 -3.50 -0.64 5.89
N ILE A 212 -2.75 0.46 6.00
CA ILE A 212 -1.48 0.67 5.29
C ILE A 212 -0.33 -0.06 6.00
N SER A 213 0.34 -0.98 5.31
CA SER A 213 1.57 -1.58 5.84
C SER A 213 2.70 -0.56 5.86
N ALA A 214 3.17 -0.18 7.04
CA ALA A 214 4.31 0.73 7.21
C ALA A 214 5.61 0.23 6.53
N SER A 215 5.73 -1.07 6.23
CA SER A 215 6.87 -1.66 5.51
C SER A 215 6.93 -1.26 4.04
N ASP A 216 5.80 -0.88 3.45
CA ASP A 216 5.68 -0.71 1.99
C ASP A 216 5.83 0.76 1.56
N GLN A 217 6.08 1.65 2.53
CA GLN A 217 6.15 3.08 2.32
C GLN A 217 7.56 3.65 2.56
N PRO A 218 8.15 4.35 1.57
CA PRO A 218 9.38 5.11 1.78
C PRO A 218 9.24 6.07 2.96
N GLY A 219 10.28 6.13 3.79
CA GLY A 219 10.38 7.04 4.93
C GLY A 219 9.63 6.58 6.17
N MET A 220 8.96 5.43 6.16
CA MET A 220 8.15 4.97 7.29
C MET A 220 8.86 3.98 8.22
N LEU A 221 9.45 2.91 7.68
CA LEU A 221 10.09 1.87 8.47
C LEU A 221 11.29 1.25 7.74
N ALA A 222 12.34 0.96 8.49
CA ALA A 222 13.49 0.19 8.05
C ALA A 222 13.80 -0.91 9.06
N LEU A 223 13.80 -2.16 8.59
CA LEU A 223 14.27 -3.30 9.38
C LEU A 223 15.80 -3.30 9.44
N ALA A 224 16.34 -3.63 10.60
CA ALA A 224 17.76 -3.85 10.78
C ALA A 224 18.22 -5.13 10.06
N ASP A 225 19.39 -5.06 9.43
CA ASP A 225 20.06 -6.21 8.86
C ASP A 225 20.69 -7.12 9.94
N ALA A 226 21.38 -8.18 9.52
CA ALA A 226 22.06 -9.11 10.43
C ALA A 226 23.11 -8.42 11.33
N GLY A 227 23.69 -7.31 10.88
CA GLY A 227 24.63 -6.47 11.63
C GLY A 227 23.95 -5.39 12.47
N GLY A 228 22.62 -5.41 12.60
CA GLY A 228 21.85 -4.42 13.36
C GLY A 228 21.71 -3.08 12.63
N ARG A 229 22.13 -2.97 11.36
CA ARG A 229 22.09 -1.69 10.63
C ARG A 229 20.72 -1.51 10.01
N ALA A 230 20.07 -0.40 10.35
CA ALA A 230 18.81 0.02 9.74
C ALA A 230 19.07 1.27 8.89
N ARG A 231 18.50 1.30 7.68
CA ARG A 231 18.57 2.44 6.77
C ARG A 231 17.18 2.85 6.31
N LEU A 232 16.67 3.92 6.89
CA LEU A 232 15.37 4.50 6.58
C LEU A 232 15.51 5.55 5.47
N THR A 233 15.22 5.17 4.24
CA THR A 233 15.22 6.06 3.07
C THR A 233 13.83 6.62 2.80
N GLY A 234 13.73 7.84 2.27
CA GLY A 234 12.44 8.41 1.84
C GLY A 234 11.81 9.37 2.86
N VAL A 235 12.58 9.83 3.85
CA VAL A 235 12.04 10.66 4.92
C VAL A 235 11.86 12.10 4.44
N ARG A 236 10.66 12.68 4.64
CA ARG A 236 10.42 14.09 4.33
C ARG A 236 11.30 14.99 5.22
N PRO A 237 12.05 15.96 4.65
CA PRO A 237 12.83 16.96 5.40
C PRO A 237 12.00 17.76 6.41
N GLY A 238 12.66 18.38 7.38
CA GLY A 238 12.07 19.14 8.48
C GLY A 238 12.23 18.45 9.84
N LEU A 239 11.55 18.97 10.86
CA LEU A 239 11.51 18.38 12.20
C LEU A 239 10.74 17.05 12.17
N ARG A 240 11.39 15.96 12.57
CA ARG A 240 10.83 14.61 12.56
C ARG A 240 11.15 13.88 13.84
N ARG A 241 10.22 13.02 14.26
CA ARG A 241 10.40 12.12 15.39
C ARG A 241 10.59 10.70 14.89
N PHE A 242 11.55 10.00 15.46
CA PHE A 242 11.86 8.61 15.15
C PHE A 242 11.78 7.77 16.41
N VAL A 243 11.48 6.50 16.22
CA VAL A 243 11.56 5.48 17.23
C VAL A 243 12.43 4.34 16.70
N VAL A 244 13.37 3.92 17.53
CA VAL A 244 14.09 2.66 17.39
C VAL A 244 13.44 1.68 18.35
N ASP A 245 12.83 0.61 17.83
CA ASP A 245 12.12 -0.40 18.61
C ASP A 245 12.67 -1.79 18.25
N ALA A 246 12.65 -2.70 19.21
CA ALA A 246 13.03 -4.09 19.01
C ALA A 246 12.27 -5.00 19.98
N PRO A 247 11.96 -6.25 19.59
CA PRO A 247 11.36 -7.21 20.51
C PRO A 247 12.18 -7.33 21.80
N HIS A 248 11.48 -7.37 22.95
CA HIS A 248 12.08 -7.55 24.27
C HIS A 248 12.99 -6.42 24.78
N HIS A 249 12.97 -5.25 24.13
CA HIS A 249 13.77 -4.10 24.51
C HIS A 249 12.93 -2.83 24.61
N GLU A 250 13.29 -1.92 25.51
CA GLU A 250 12.66 -0.60 25.59
C GLU A 250 12.97 0.23 24.33
N PRO A 251 11.98 0.92 23.76
CA PRO A 251 12.19 1.78 22.60
C PRO A 251 13.02 3.01 22.94
N CYS A 252 13.73 3.53 21.95
CA CYS A 252 14.47 4.79 22.05
C CYS A 252 13.91 5.81 21.05
N TYR A 253 13.67 7.03 21.51
CA TYR A 253 13.05 8.10 20.72
C TYR A 253 14.04 9.19 20.37
N PHE A 254 13.96 9.70 19.14
CA PHE A 254 14.82 10.75 18.63
C PHE A 254 13.98 11.85 17.98
N GLU A 255 14.39 13.10 18.13
CA GLU A 255 13.85 14.22 17.37
C GLU A 255 14.98 14.88 16.59
N LEU A 256 14.84 14.96 15.27
CA LEU A 256 15.88 15.43 14.34
C LEU A 256 15.30 16.48 13.39
N VAL A 257 16.10 17.48 13.06
CA VAL A 257 15.84 18.37 11.92
C VAL A 257 16.63 17.83 10.73
N LEU A 258 15.93 17.40 9.68
CA LEU A 258 16.52 16.84 8.47
C LEU A 258 16.51 17.86 7.34
N MET A 259 17.66 18.02 6.67
CA MET A 259 17.78 18.83 5.46
C MET A 259 17.40 18.00 4.21
N PRO A 260 16.96 18.65 3.11
CA PRO A 260 16.72 17.96 1.85
C PRO A 260 17.94 17.16 1.36
N GLY A 261 17.73 15.88 1.00
CA GLY A 261 18.79 14.99 0.51
C GLY A 261 19.82 14.52 1.56
N GLU A 262 19.68 14.94 2.81
CA GLU A 262 20.65 14.62 3.87
C GLU A 262 20.64 13.12 4.20
N THR A 263 21.82 12.57 4.51
CA THR A 263 21.92 11.30 5.26
C THR A 263 22.35 11.60 6.69
N ARG A 264 21.46 11.36 7.65
CA ARG A 264 21.71 11.54 9.08
C ARG A 264 22.00 10.19 9.73
N ASP A 265 23.17 10.05 10.32
CA ASP A 265 23.51 8.86 11.12
C ASP A 265 23.25 9.11 12.60
N LEU A 266 22.45 8.24 13.22
CA LEU A 266 22.25 8.19 14.67
C LEU A 266 23.40 7.47 15.39
N GLY A 267 24.28 6.80 14.64
CA GLY A 267 25.38 6.01 15.17
C GLY A 267 24.89 4.75 15.87
N LEU A 268 25.50 4.41 17.00
CA LEU A 268 25.20 3.20 17.76
C LEU A 268 24.09 3.48 18.78
N VAL A 269 22.92 2.86 18.56
CA VAL A 269 21.74 2.97 19.43
C VAL A 269 21.66 1.72 20.30
N LYS A 270 21.95 1.88 21.59
CA LYS A 270 21.84 0.81 22.59
C LYS A 270 20.42 0.76 23.15
N LEU A 271 19.74 -0.38 22.98
CA LEU A 271 18.44 -0.62 23.59
C LEU A 271 18.58 -1.40 24.90
N ARG A 272 17.84 -0.96 25.91
CA ARG A 272 17.79 -1.61 27.23
C ARG A 272 16.82 -2.79 27.21
N PRO A 273 17.06 -3.88 27.96
CA PRO A 273 16.06 -4.93 28.14
C PRO A 273 14.75 -4.34 28.64
N ALA A 274 13.65 -4.81 28.08
CA ALA A 274 12.35 -4.42 28.54
C ALA A 274 12.05 -5.00 29.92
N ALA A 275 11.49 -4.18 30.81
CA ALA A 275 11.27 -4.55 32.20
C ALA A 275 9.85 -5.06 32.50
N GLY A 276 8.91 -4.80 31.59
CA GLY A 276 7.50 -5.05 31.81
C GLY A 276 7.11 -6.53 31.76
N LYS A 277 6.07 -6.85 32.54
CA LYS A 277 5.48 -8.18 32.65
C LYS A 277 3.96 -8.10 32.70
N ILE A 278 3.28 -8.91 31.90
CA ILE A 278 1.82 -9.08 31.98
C ILE A 278 1.52 -10.53 32.32
N ILE A 279 0.80 -10.75 33.42
CA ILE A 279 0.26 -12.04 33.83
C ILE A 279 -1.20 -12.08 33.40
N VAL A 280 -1.55 -13.06 32.56
CA VAL A 280 -2.94 -13.28 32.14
C VAL A 280 -3.47 -14.51 32.84
N ARG A 281 -4.57 -14.33 33.59
CA ARG A 281 -5.27 -15.41 34.29
C ARG A 281 -6.61 -15.69 33.65
N LEU A 282 -6.87 -16.96 33.38
CA LEU A 282 -8.07 -17.45 32.72
C LEU A 282 -8.90 -18.27 33.71
N THR A 283 -10.15 -17.89 33.87
CA THR A 283 -11.17 -18.64 34.63
C THR A 283 -12.25 -19.16 33.68
N GLY A 284 -12.98 -20.21 34.07
CA GLY A 284 -14.03 -20.77 33.21
C GLY A 284 -13.53 -21.52 31.96
N MET A 285 -12.25 -21.94 31.94
CA MET A 285 -11.69 -22.73 30.84
C MET A 285 -12.41 -24.07 30.69
N ARG A 286 -12.72 -24.45 29.45
CA ARG A 286 -13.31 -25.75 29.11
C ARG A 286 -12.22 -26.81 28.96
N GLU A 287 -12.48 -28.00 29.49
CA GLU A 287 -11.56 -29.13 29.35
C GLU A 287 -11.35 -29.48 27.87
N GLY A 288 -10.09 -29.69 27.47
CA GLY A 288 -9.71 -30.00 26.10
C GLY A 288 -9.73 -28.81 25.12
N MET A 289 -10.18 -27.63 25.53
CA MET A 289 -10.22 -26.44 24.67
C MET A 289 -8.91 -25.64 24.76
N THR A 290 -8.41 -25.20 23.61
CA THR A 290 -7.27 -24.26 23.54
C THR A 290 -7.78 -22.83 23.41
N TYR A 291 -7.08 -21.89 24.04
CA TYR A 291 -7.33 -20.46 23.92
C TYR A 291 -6.11 -19.78 23.30
N ILE A 292 -6.32 -18.66 22.62
CA ILE A 292 -5.25 -17.82 22.08
C ILE A 292 -5.27 -16.50 22.84
N VAL A 293 -4.14 -16.17 23.46
CA VAL A 293 -3.92 -14.88 24.12
C VAL A 293 -3.07 -14.00 23.23
N HIS A 294 -3.59 -12.84 22.88
CA HIS A 294 -2.89 -11.80 22.13
C HIS A 294 -2.53 -10.64 23.06
N VAL A 295 -1.29 -10.18 22.98
CA VAL A 295 -0.83 -8.94 23.62
C VAL A 295 -0.28 -8.03 22.53
N GLY A 296 -0.86 -6.85 22.36
CA GLY A 296 -0.40 -5.87 21.38
C GLY A 296 -0.74 -4.44 21.78
N GLN A 297 -0.36 -3.46 20.95
CA GLN A 297 -0.66 -2.05 21.21
C GLN A 297 -2.06 -1.65 20.74
N PRO A 298 -2.77 -0.78 21.47
CA PRO A 298 -4.01 -0.17 20.96
C PRO A 298 -3.66 0.77 19.81
N ARG A 299 -4.13 0.47 18.60
CA ARG A 299 -3.91 1.21 17.32
C ARG A 299 -2.60 0.94 16.58
N GLY A 300 -2.28 -0.34 16.41
CA GLY A 300 -1.43 -0.82 15.32
C GLY A 300 0.02 -0.31 15.31
N ALA A 301 0.95 -1.07 15.90
CA ALA A 301 2.28 -1.32 15.31
C ALA A 301 3.16 -2.29 16.15
N ALA A 302 4.08 -2.93 15.43
CA ALA A 302 5.29 -3.68 15.81
C ALA A 302 5.18 -4.88 16.76
N VAL A 303 4.60 -4.73 17.95
CA VAL A 303 4.57 -5.79 18.97
C VAL A 303 3.20 -6.43 19.02
N ARG A 304 3.11 -7.65 18.49
CA ARG A 304 1.97 -8.55 18.67
C ARG A 304 2.50 -9.89 19.12
N MET A 305 2.38 -10.19 20.40
CA MET A 305 2.68 -11.51 20.93
C MET A 305 1.41 -12.34 20.93
N GLU A 306 1.56 -13.62 20.62
CA GLU A 306 0.45 -14.55 20.53
C GLU A 306 0.91 -15.88 21.12
N LEU A 307 0.12 -16.42 22.04
CA LEU A 307 0.37 -17.72 22.65
C LEU A 307 -0.91 -18.53 22.65
N SER A 308 -0.82 -19.74 22.12
CA SER A 308 -1.83 -20.78 22.32
C SER A 308 -1.65 -21.39 23.70
N VAL A 309 -2.68 -21.39 24.52
CA VAL A 309 -2.63 -21.80 25.92
C VAL A 309 -3.73 -22.80 26.24
N THR A 310 -3.36 -23.79 27.04
CA THR A 310 -4.27 -24.77 27.69
C THR A 310 -4.21 -24.65 29.21
N THR A 311 -3.41 -23.70 29.72
CA THR A 311 -3.20 -23.42 31.15
C THR A 311 -4.01 -22.21 31.62
N ARG A 312 -4.28 -22.16 32.91
CA ARG A 312 -5.04 -21.06 33.56
C ARG A 312 -4.24 -19.78 33.74
N GLU A 313 -2.93 -19.85 33.63
CA GLU A 313 -2.05 -18.69 33.74
C GLU A 313 -1.02 -18.72 32.63
N VAL A 314 -0.75 -17.55 32.07
CA VAL A 314 0.34 -17.32 31.11
C VAL A 314 1.00 -16.00 31.41
N VAL A 315 2.32 -15.94 31.24
CA VAL A 315 3.14 -14.77 31.54
C VAL A 315 3.81 -14.29 30.26
N PHE A 316 3.67 -13.00 29.98
CA PHE A 316 4.41 -12.30 28.95
C PHE A 316 5.47 -11.43 29.63
N GLU A 317 6.73 -11.74 29.38
CA GLU A 317 7.88 -11.04 29.95
C GLU A 317 8.61 -10.20 28.90
N ARG A 318 9.44 -9.26 29.38
CA ARG A 318 10.20 -8.33 28.55
C ARG A 318 9.28 -7.55 27.63
N LEU A 319 8.19 -7.04 28.18
CA LEU A 319 7.29 -6.12 27.51
C LEU A 319 7.76 -4.69 27.77
N PRO A 320 7.93 -3.86 26.73
CA PRO A 320 8.29 -2.46 26.97
C PRO A 320 7.24 -1.73 27.80
N LEU A 321 7.65 -0.68 28.52
CA LEU A 321 6.75 0.05 29.41
C LEU A 321 5.81 0.95 28.59
N ARG A 322 4.57 0.47 28.39
CA ARG A 322 3.51 1.15 27.64
C ARG A 322 2.15 0.53 27.92
N THR A 323 1.11 1.08 27.31
CA THR A 323 -0.24 0.51 27.33
C THR A 323 -0.39 -0.58 26.27
N TYR A 324 -0.95 -1.70 26.70
CA TYR A 324 -1.26 -2.87 25.89
C TYR A 324 -2.77 -3.11 25.84
N LEU A 325 -3.21 -3.66 24.71
CA LEU A 325 -4.46 -4.40 24.58
C LEU A 325 -4.15 -5.90 24.72
N VAL A 326 -4.73 -6.51 25.74
CA VAL A 326 -4.70 -7.96 25.95
C VAL A 326 -6.05 -8.51 25.50
N ALA A 327 -6.04 -9.50 24.61
CA ALA A 327 -7.25 -10.13 24.10
C ALA A 327 -7.16 -11.65 24.18
N VAL A 328 -8.27 -12.31 24.49
CA VAL A 328 -8.36 -13.77 24.59
C VAL A 328 -9.48 -14.26 23.67
N ALA A 329 -9.16 -15.25 22.85
CA ALA A 329 -10.09 -15.88 21.90
C ALA A 329 -10.04 -17.41 21.98
N PRO A 330 -11.10 -18.12 21.52
CA PRO A 330 -11.03 -19.56 21.22
C PRO A 330 -9.92 -19.90 20.22
N GLY A 331 -9.22 -21.01 20.43
CA GLY A 331 -8.15 -21.47 19.53
C GLY A 331 -8.63 -22.09 18.22
N GLU A 332 -9.82 -22.69 18.22
CA GLU A 332 -10.43 -23.24 17.00
C GLU A 332 -11.41 -22.22 16.40
N SER A 333 -11.10 -21.69 15.21
CA SER A 333 -11.98 -20.83 14.39
C SER A 333 -12.50 -19.57 15.12
N GLY A 334 -11.90 -18.42 14.80
CA GLY A 334 -12.07 -17.15 15.50
C GLY A 334 -13.47 -16.86 16.05
N GLY A 335 -13.58 -16.67 17.36
CA GLY A 335 -14.76 -16.14 18.05
C GLY A 335 -14.59 -14.66 18.40
N ARG A 336 -15.62 -14.02 18.98
CA ARG A 336 -15.51 -12.64 19.48
C ARG A 336 -14.58 -12.66 20.70
N PRO A 337 -13.41 -12.00 20.66
CA PRO A 337 -12.50 -12.01 21.81
C PRO A 337 -13.08 -11.19 22.96
N VAL A 338 -12.71 -11.57 24.18
CA VAL A 338 -12.74 -10.65 25.32
C VAL A 338 -11.42 -9.92 25.37
N SER A 339 -11.43 -8.65 25.79
CA SER A 339 -10.21 -7.85 25.82
C SER A 339 -10.23 -6.83 26.94
N ALA A 340 -9.04 -6.52 27.45
CA ALA A 340 -8.81 -5.51 28.47
C ALA A 340 -7.50 -4.77 28.17
N GLN A 341 -7.34 -3.59 28.75
CA GLN A 341 -6.09 -2.85 28.67
C GLN A 341 -5.22 -3.14 29.89
N ALA A 342 -3.90 -3.19 29.67
CA ALA A 342 -2.90 -3.27 30.72
C ALA A 342 -1.86 -2.17 30.50
N ALA A 343 -1.64 -1.31 31.49
CA ALA A 343 -0.61 -0.28 31.43
C ALA A 343 0.61 -0.76 32.21
N LEU A 344 1.78 -0.66 31.59
CA LEU A 344 3.07 -0.89 32.25
C LEU A 344 3.81 0.45 32.33
N THR A 345 4.29 0.79 33.51
CA THR A 345 5.04 2.03 33.77
C THR A 345 6.32 1.72 34.54
N GLU A 346 7.19 2.70 34.72
CA GLU A 346 8.40 2.52 35.54
C GLU A 346 8.07 2.21 37.02
N LEU A 347 6.91 2.66 37.51
CA LEU A 347 6.45 2.41 38.87
C LEU A 347 5.69 1.08 38.99
N GLU A 348 4.97 0.70 37.94
CA GLU A 348 4.14 -0.50 37.85
C GLU A 348 4.54 -1.30 36.61
N SER A 349 5.67 -2.01 36.69
CA SER A 349 6.19 -2.81 35.58
C SER A 349 5.56 -4.20 35.50
N GLU A 350 4.69 -4.57 36.43
CA GLU A 350 3.92 -5.82 36.40
C GLU A 350 2.42 -5.52 36.42
N ALA A 351 1.68 -6.10 35.49
CA ALA A 351 0.22 -6.03 35.45
C ALA A 351 -0.39 -7.44 35.43
N VAL A 352 -1.51 -7.59 36.13
CA VAL A 352 -2.32 -8.81 36.12
C VAL A 352 -3.65 -8.50 35.43
N VAL A 353 -4.01 -9.31 34.45
CA VAL A 353 -5.29 -9.22 33.74
C VAL A 353 -6.03 -10.54 33.87
N GLU A 354 -7.26 -10.49 34.34
CA GLU A 354 -8.09 -11.67 34.56
C GLU A 354 -9.25 -11.70 33.56
N PHE A 355 -9.46 -12.86 32.93
CA PHE A 355 -10.56 -13.09 31.99
C PHE A 355 -11.37 -14.30 32.40
N ASP A 356 -12.68 -14.14 32.48
CA ASP A 356 -13.62 -15.27 32.43
C ASP A 356 -13.87 -15.64 30.97
N VAL A 357 -13.44 -16.86 30.61
CA VAL A 357 -13.55 -17.40 29.24
C VAL A 357 -14.68 -18.42 29.09
N SER A 358 -15.53 -18.59 30.10
CA SER A 358 -16.65 -19.54 30.08
C SER A 358 -17.63 -19.30 28.93
N GLY A 359 -17.84 -18.03 28.57
CA GLY A 359 -18.72 -17.59 27.49
C GLY A 359 -18.08 -17.53 26.10
N LEU A 360 -16.79 -17.88 25.96
CA LEU A 360 -16.12 -17.88 24.66
C LEU A 360 -16.47 -19.14 23.88
N GLU A 361 -17.15 -18.96 22.74
CA GLU A 361 -17.51 -20.03 21.81
C GLU A 361 -16.70 -19.92 20.51
N PRO A 362 -16.19 -21.04 19.95
CA PRO A 362 -15.68 -21.09 18.58
C PRO A 362 -16.69 -20.48 17.60
N ALA A 363 -16.23 -19.80 16.55
CA ALA A 363 -17.14 -19.46 15.46
C ALA A 363 -17.72 -20.73 14.86
N LYS A 364 -19.05 -20.74 14.69
CA LYS A 364 -19.71 -21.75 13.87
C LYS A 364 -19.12 -21.69 12.47
N ARG A 365 -18.41 -22.75 12.05
CA ARG A 365 -18.05 -22.95 10.64
C ARG A 365 -19.34 -22.87 9.83
N ARG A 366 -19.42 -21.91 8.90
CA ARG A 366 -20.46 -21.87 7.87
C ARG A 366 -20.14 -22.84 6.76
#